data_AF-B0CM88-F1
#
_entry.id   AF-B0CM88-F1
#
_cell.length_a   1.000
_cell.length_b   1.000
_cell.length_c   1.000
_cell.angle_alpha   90.00
_cell.angle_beta   90.00
_cell.angle_gamma   90.00
#
_symmetry.space_group_name_H-M   'P 1'
#
loop_
_entity.id
_entity.type
_entity.pdbx_description
1 polymer ?
#
loop_
_entity_poly.entity_id
_entity_poly.type
_entity_poly.pdbx_seq_one_letter_code
_entity_poly.pdbx_strand_id
1 'polypeptide(L)'
;MGLPALEFSDCCLDSPHFRETLKSHEAELDKTNKFIKELIKDGKSLITALKNLSSAKRKFADSLNEFKFQCIGDAETDDEMCIARSLQEFATVLRNLEDERIRMVS
;
A
#
# COMPACT_ATOMS: atom_id res chain seq x y z
N MET A 1 15.01 18.83 -21.76
CA MET A 1 15.10 20.32 -21.74
C MET A 1 13.71 20.83 -21.41
N GLY A 2 13.57 21.77 -20.47
CA GLY A 2 12.26 22.29 -20.04
C GLY A 2 11.62 23.25 -21.04
N LEU A 3 10.35 23.59 -20.82
CA LEU A 3 9.68 24.65 -21.58
C LEU A 3 10.26 26.02 -21.20
N PRO A 4 10.40 26.96 -22.16
CA PRO A 4 10.82 28.33 -21.86
C PRO A 4 9.76 29.05 -21.01
N ALA A 5 10.18 30.06 -20.25
CA ALA A 5 9.26 30.89 -19.48
C ALA A 5 8.28 31.64 -20.39
N LEU A 6 7.04 31.82 -19.93
CA LEU A 6 6.05 32.66 -20.58
C LEU A 6 6.21 34.10 -20.08
N GLU A 7 6.41 35.03 -20.99
CA GLU A 7 6.54 36.46 -20.67
C GLU A 7 5.20 37.18 -20.81
N PHE A 8 4.87 38.05 -19.85
CA PHE A 8 3.63 38.82 -19.87
C PHE A 8 3.56 39.82 -21.03
N SER A 9 4.71 40.36 -21.46
CA SER A 9 4.79 41.28 -22.61
C SER A 9 4.34 40.63 -23.92
N ASP A 10 4.60 39.34 -24.08
CA ASP A 10 4.35 38.60 -25.32
C ASP A 10 2.87 38.23 -25.48
N CYS A 11 2.15 38.17 -24.35
CA CYS A 11 0.70 37.97 -24.31
C CYS A 11 -0.06 39.11 -25.03
N CYS A 12 0.40 40.36 -24.86
CA CYS A 12 -0.23 41.52 -25.50
C CYS A 12 -0.14 41.49 -27.04
N LEU A 13 0.91 40.87 -27.58
CA LEU A 13 1.13 40.74 -29.02
C LEU A 13 0.39 39.55 -29.63
N ASP A 14 0.00 38.58 -28.80
CA ASP A 14 -0.73 37.37 -29.18
C ASP A 14 -0.16 36.69 -30.45
N SER A 15 1.17 36.64 -30.52
CA SER A 15 1.87 36.16 -31.71
C SER A 15 1.61 34.66 -31.92
N PRO A 16 1.66 34.15 -33.16
CA PRO A 16 1.56 32.73 -33.43
C PRO A 16 2.56 31.89 -32.62
N HIS A 17 3.78 32.42 -32.42
CA HIS A 17 4.83 31.79 -31.63
C HIS A 17 4.48 31.73 -30.13
N PHE A 18 3.92 32.81 -29.57
CA PHE A 18 3.45 32.82 -28.18
C PHE A 18 2.33 31.78 -27.98
N ARG A 19 1.36 31.70 -28.89
CA ARG A 19 0.28 30.71 -28.84
C ARG A 19 0.78 29.27 -28.90
N GLU A 20 1.78 28.98 -29.71
CA GLU A 20 2.40 27.65 -29.78
C GLU A 20 3.13 27.29 -28.48
N THR A 21 3.83 28.26 -27.89
CA THR A 21 4.49 28.11 -26.58
C THR A 21 3.46 27.86 -25.48
N LEU A 22 2.38 28.66 -25.42
CA LEU A 22 1.28 28.50 -24.48
C LEU A 22 0.64 27.12 -24.59
N LYS A 23 0.33 26.68 -25.82
CA LYS A 23 -0.22 25.34 -26.09
C LYS A 23 0.69 24.22 -25.59
N SER A 24 2.02 24.42 -25.68
CA SER A 24 2.99 23.45 -25.16
C SER A 24 2.94 23.37 -23.63
N HIS A 25 2.79 24.51 -22.94
CA HIS A 25 2.58 24.56 -21.49
C HIS A 25 1.26 23.89 -21.07
N GLU A 26 0.16 24.18 -21.76
CA GLU A 26 -1.14 23.54 -21.52
C GLU A 26 -1.04 22.02 -21.68
N ALA A 27 -0.37 21.54 -22.73
CA ALA A 27 -0.16 20.11 -22.95
C ALA A 27 0.68 19.45 -21.85
N GLU A 28 1.73 20.10 -21.34
CA GLU A 28 2.51 19.58 -20.22
C GLU A 28 1.75 19.60 -18.89
N LEU A 29 0.92 20.62 -18.65
CA LEU A 29 0.01 20.65 -17.51
C LEU A 29 -0.99 19.50 -17.55
N ASP A 30 -1.58 19.23 -18.71
CA ASP A 30 -2.52 18.11 -18.91
C ASP A 30 -1.84 16.75 -18.68
N LYS A 31 -0.62 16.57 -19.18
CA LYS A 31 0.16 15.35 -18.94
C LYS A 31 0.47 15.18 -17.45
N THR A 32 0.93 16.25 -16.80
CA THR A 32 1.27 16.23 -15.37
C THR A 32 0.03 15.95 -14.51
N ASN A 33 -1.12 16.54 -14.84
CA ASN A 33 -2.39 16.30 -14.16
C ASN A 33 -2.80 14.82 -14.27
N LYS A 34 -2.71 14.24 -15.46
CA LYS A 34 -2.98 12.80 -15.69
C LYS A 34 -2.02 11.93 -14.87
N PHE A 35 -0.73 12.25 -14.88
CA PHE A 35 0.27 11.51 -14.11
C PHE A 35 0.01 11.56 -12.60
N ILE A 36 -0.29 12.74 -12.04
CA ILE A 36 -0.64 12.90 -10.63
C ILE A 36 -1.88 12.07 -10.27
N LYS A 37 -2.91 12.04 -11.13
CA LYS A 37 -4.12 11.24 -10.91
C LYS A 37 -3.81 9.74 -10.86
N GLU A 38 -2.98 9.23 -11.77
CA GLU A 38 -2.56 7.82 -11.72
C GLU A 38 -1.70 7.53 -10.48
N LEU A 39 -0.78 8.43 -10.11
CA LEU A 39 0.03 8.27 -8.90
C LEU A 39 -0.85 8.18 -7.63
N ILE A 40 -1.90 9.00 -7.55
CA ILE A 40 -2.88 8.93 -6.45
C ILE A 40 -3.61 7.58 -6.46
N LYS A 41 -4.01 7.10 -7.64
CA LYS A 41 -4.71 5.81 -7.79
C LYS A 41 -3.81 4.63 -7.40
N ASP A 42 -2.54 4.67 -7.79
CA ASP A 42 -1.54 3.67 -7.41
C ASP A 42 -1.30 3.71 -5.89
N GLY A 43 -1.18 4.89 -5.29
CA GLY A 43 -1.07 5.05 -3.84
C GLY A 43 -2.27 4.49 -3.07
N LYS A 44 -3.50 4.72 -3.55
CA LYS A 44 -4.71 4.12 -2.98
C LYS A 44 -4.73 2.59 -3.10
N SER A 45 -4.27 2.07 -4.24
CA SER A 45 -4.17 0.63 -4.48
C SER A 45 -3.15 -0.01 -3.53
N LEU A 46 -2.00 0.64 -3.33
CA LEU A 46 -0.97 0.22 -2.38
C LEU A 46 -1.52 0.16 -0.94
N ILE A 47 -2.20 1.22 -0.47
CA ILE A 47 -2.82 1.24 0.85
C ILE A 47 -3.80 0.08 1.01
N THR A 48 -4.61 -0.19 -0.02
CA THR A 48 -5.57 -1.31 0.00
C THR A 48 -4.86 -2.66 0.09
N ALA A 49 -3.80 -2.88 -0.69
CA ALA A 49 -3.00 -4.10 -0.61
C ALA A 49 -2.36 -4.28 0.78
N LEU A 50 -1.86 -3.21 1.39
CA LEU A 50 -1.29 -3.25 2.74
C LEU A 50 -2.32 -3.63 3.80
N LYS A 51 -3.56 -3.14 3.69
CA LYS A 51 -4.69 -3.52 4.54
C LYS A 51 -5.09 -4.99 4.36
N ASN A 52 -5.15 -5.46 3.11
CA ASN A 52 -5.44 -6.87 2.83
C ASN A 52 -4.36 -7.80 3.40
N LEU A 53 -3.08 -7.42 3.27
CA LEU A 53 -1.96 -8.14 3.90
C LEU A 53 -2.11 -8.18 5.43
N SER A 54 -2.51 -7.06 6.05
CA SER A 54 -2.78 -6.99 7.49
C SER A 54 -3.84 -8.00 7.91
N SER A 55 -4.98 -7.99 7.20
CA SER A 55 -6.08 -8.92 7.45
C SER A 55 -5.66 -10.38 7.26
N ALA A 56 -4.88 -10.68 6.22
CA ALA A 56 -4.40 -12.04 5.93
C ALA A 56 -3.46 -12.55 7.03
N LYS A 57 -2.54 -11.70 7.52
CA LYS A 57 -1.66 -12.05 8.64
C LYS A 57 -2.42 -12.32 9.93
N ARG A 58 -3.41 -11.50 10.27
CA ARG A 58 -4.26 -11.70 11.45
C ARG A 58 -5.03 -13.02 11.36
N LYS A 59 -5.66 -13.29 10.22
CA LYS A 59 -6.35 -14.57 9.97
C LYS A 59 -5.41 -15.78 10.08
N PHE A 60 -4.18 -15.66 9.59
CA PHE A 60 -3.19 -16.72 9.72
C PHE A 60 -2.77 -16.93 11.18
N ALA A 61 -2.56 -15.86 11.95
CA ALA A 61 -2.33 -15.96 13.39
C ALA A 61 -3.51 -16.61 14.12
N ASP A 62 -4.75 -16.30 13.76
CA ASP A 62 -5.93 -16.97 14.33
C ASP A 62 -5.93 -18.46 14.01
N SER A 63 -5.61 -18.85 12.77
CA SER A 63 -5.51 -20.26 12.36
C SER A 63 -4.43 -21.02 13.14
N LEU A 64 -3.29 -20.37 13.41
CA LEU A 64 -2.22 -20.93 14.23
C LEU A 64 -2.64 -21.09 15.69
N ASN A 65 -3.38 -20.11 16.22
CA ASN A 65 -3.85 -20.12 17.61
C ASN A 65 -4.94 -21.17 17.84
N GLU A 66 -5.76 -21.43 16.82
CA GLU A 66 -6.82 -22.44 16.84
C GLU A 66 -6.34 -23.84 16.47
N PHE A 67 -5.10 -23.98 15.96
CA PHE A 67 -4.56 -25.27 15.58
C PHE A 67 -4.54 -26.22 16.78
N LYS A 68 -5.12 -27.39 16.59
CA LYS A 68 -5.09 -28.51 17.53
C LYS A 68 -4.90 -29.79 16.73
N PHE A 69 -4.12 -30.71 17.28
CA PHE A 69 -4.03 -32.04 16.70
C PHE A 69 -5.35 -32.76 16.87
N GLN A 70 -5.70 -33.55 15.85
CA GLN A 70 -6.79 -34.50 15.98
C GLN A 70 -6.21 -35.78 16.57
N CYS A 71 -6.22 -35.87 17.90
CA CYS A 71 -5.65 -37.00 18.62
C CYS A 71 -6.55 -38.25 18.51
N ILE A 72 -5.92 -39.42 18.55
CA ILE A 72 -6.62 -40.72 18.60
C ILE A 72 -6.71 -41.14 20.07
N GLY A 73 -7.93 -41.26 20.60
CA GLY A 73 -8.17 -41.53 22.02
C GLY A 73 -8.31 -40.24 22.85
N ASP A 74 -8.13 -40.35 24.16
CA ASP A 74 -8.53 -39.31 25.13
C ASP A 74 -7.36 -38.45 25.64
N ALA A 75 -6.16 -38.56 25.03
CA ALA A 75 -4.96 -37.86 25.48
C ALA A 75 -4.11 -37.32 24.32
N GLU A 76 -3.54 -36.12 24.51
CA GLU A 76 -2.49 -35.56 23.65
C GLU A 76 -1.11 -36.07 24.11
N THR A 77 -0.19 -36.28 23.18
CA THR A 77 1.22 -36.54 23.48
C THR A 77 1.96 -35.26 23.86
N ASP A 78 3.07 -35.38 24.58
CA ASP A 78 3.91 -34.24 24.96
C ASP A 78 4.39 -33.43 23.73
N ASP A 79 4.70 -34.12 22.63
CA ASP A 79 5.12 -33.49 21.37
C ASP A 79 3.97 -32.69 20.72
N GLU A 80 2.75 -33.24 20.69
CA GLU A 80 1.57 -32.55 20.17
C GLU A 80 1.26 -31.29 21.00
N MET A 81 1.33 -31.39 22.32
CA MET A 81 1.17 -30.24 23.22
C MET A 81 2.26 -29.18 23.00
N CYS A 82 3.52 -29.61 22.82
CA CYS A 82 4.65 -28.73 22.58
C CYS A 82 4.50 -27.96 21.25
N ILE A 83 4.12 -28.66 20.18
CA ILE A 83 3.89 -28.05 18.87
C ILE A 83 2.71 -27.08 18.92
N ALA A 84 1.57 -27.46 19.53
CA ALA A 84 0.41 -26.57 19.64
C ALA A 84 0.73 -25.28 20.39
N ARG A 85 1.47 -25.36 21.50
CA ARG A 85 1.96 -24.18 22.23
C ARG A 85 2.89 -23.31 21.38
N SER A 86 3.81 -23.93 20.65
CA SER A 86 4.74 -23.22 19.77
C SER A 86 3.99 -22.41 18.68
N LEU A 87 2.90 -22.98 18.13
CA LEU A 87 2.07 -22.28 17.15
C LEU A 87 1.28 -21.11 17.78
N GLN A 88 0.79 -21.27 19.01
CA GLN A 88 0.14 -20.18 19.76
C GLN A 88 1.10 -19.03 20.09
N GLU A 89 2.35 -19.34 20.44
CA GLU A 89 3.40 -18.33 20.63
C GLU A 89 3.68 -17.60 19.32
N PHE A 90 3.82 -18.32 18.21
CA PHE A 90 4.02 -17.71 16.91
C PHE A 90 2.84 -16.83 16.47
N ALA A 91 1.61 -17.27 16.73
CA ALA A 91 0.41 -16.46 16.50
C ALA A 91 0.44 -15.14 17.29
N THR A 92 0.88 -15.18 18.54
CA THR A 92 1.01 -14.00 19.41
C THR A 92 2.05 -13.03 18.86
N VAL A 93 3.22 -13.53 18.44
CA VAL A 93 4.26 -12.71 17.81
C VAL A 93 3.75 -12.05 16.53
N LEU A 94 3.02 -12.79 15.68
CA LEU A 94 2.43 -12.25 14.46
C LEU A 94 1.41 -11.13 14.72
N ARG A 95 0.55 -11.29 15.74
CA ARG A 95 -0.41 -10.25 16.12
C ARG A 95 0.30 -8.99 16.61
N ASN A 96 1.27 -9.12 17.50
CA ASN A 96 2.03 -7.99 18.03
C ASN A 96 2.75 -7.22 16.92
N LEU A 97 3.40 -7.94 16.00
CA LEU A 97 4.05 -7.34 14.84
C LEU A 97 3.07 -6.55 13.98
N GLU A 98 1.87 -7.08 13.76
CA GLU A 98 0.87 -6.41 12.95
C GLU A 98 0.25 -5.20 13.67
N ASP A 99 0.11 -5.25 14.99
CA ASP A 99 -0.35 -4.11 15.79
C ASP A 99 0.65 -2.96 15.76
N GLU A 100 1.96 -3.23 15.89
CA GLU A 100 2.99 -2.20 15.75
C GLU A 100 3.06 -1.64 14.33
N ARG A 101 2.92 -2.49 13.30
CA ARG A 101 2.84 -2.02 11.91
C ARG A 101 1.65 -1.08 11.71
N ILE A 102 0.48 -1.41 12.25
CA ILE A 102 -0.70 -0.54 12.13
C ILE A 102 -0.40 0.83 12.73
N ARG A 103 0.22 0.90 13.91
CA ARG A 103 0.59 2.19 14.55
C ARG A 103 1.55 3.04 13.72
N MET A 104 2.43 2.43 12.93
CA MET A 104 3.36 3.16 12.06
C MET A 104 2.69 3.73 10.80
N VAL A 105 1.55 3.16 10.37
CA VAL A 105 0.91 3.46 9.08
C VAL A 105 -0.40 4.24 9.26
N SER A 106 -0.95 4.29 10.48
CA SER A 106 -2.11 5.09 10.89
C SER A 106 -1.73 6.52 11.22
#